data_AF-A0A401ZEB4-F1
#
_entry.id   AF-A0A401ZEB4-F1
#
_cell.length_a   1.000
_cell.length_b   1.000
_cell.length_c   1.000
_cell.angle_alpha   90.00
_cell.angle_beta   90.00
_cell.angle_gamma   90.00
#
_symmetry.space_group_name_H-M   'P 1'
#
loop_
_entity.id
_entity.type
_entity.pdbx_description
1 polymer ?
#
loop_
_entity_poly.entity_id
_entity_poly.type
_entity_poly.pdbx_seq_one_letter_code
_entity_poly.pdbx_strand_id
1 'polypeptide(L)'
;MLIRLYPAAWRERYAEEMIQILEDSPPTLLTLCNLFISLIDACMHQNLVQGRKFHILQKMRSNGLVIYSATLLFFAAWFVVQLHVHAPDEPRILLSFLSLSPGHLLVNLVRFVTGLLLLTLALGGLPLLLAACWKAVQNRNGSALFLCLLGLVSPIVTLVLVILIQVPLLVAPFVILAGLLVDLALIFFAVQHVAPSRRVTSYALHLALLIPLIMLIGLATLLPAILPSFSDPGNDPFYVMREGSLFLIMGATFVCALVALKQGFQARQTLEFPLQQETITM
;
A
#
# COMPACT_ATOMS: atom_id res chain seq x y z
N MET A 1 4.02 26.77 -36.12
CA MET A 1 4.74 25.49 -36.35
C MET A 1 5.39 24.94 -35.08
N LEU A 2 6.05 25.76 -34.26
CA LEU A 2 6.75 25.33 -33.02
C LEU A 2 5.84 24.65 -31.98
N ILE A 3 4.61 25.13 -31.77
CA ILE A 3 3.66 24.57 -30.79
C ILE A 3 3.37 23.09 -31.07
N ARG A 4 3.40 22.65 -32.34
CA ARG A 4 3.18 21.23 -32.69
C ARG A 4 4.27 20.29 -32.17
N LEU A 5 5.45 20.82 -31.82
CA LEU A 5 6.56 20.04 -31.26
C LEU A 5 6.37 19.74 -29.78
N TYR A 6 5.51 20.48 -29.07
CA TYR A 6 5.23 20.21 -27.67
C TYR A 6 4.52 18.86 -27.49
N PRO A 7 4.82 18.11 -26.41
CA PRO A 7 4.06 16.92 -26.04
C PRO A 7 2.56 17.20 -25.97
N ALA A 8 1.72 16.23 -26.35
CA ALA A 8 0.29 16.43 -26.52
C ALA A 8 -0.38 17.06 -25.29
N ALA A 9 -0.06 16.59 -24.08
CA ALA A 9 -0.61 17.12 -22.83
C ALA A 9 -0.23 18.59 -22.55
N TRP A 10 1.01 18.98 -22.88
CA TRP A 10 1.46 20.37 -22.76
C TRP A 10 0.77 21.28 -23.76
N ARG A 11 0.59 20.78 -24.99
CA ARG A 11 -0.13 21.48 -26.05
C ARG A 11 -1.58 21.75 -25.66
N GLU A 12 -2.28 20.74 -25.17
CA GLU A 12 -3.69 20.85 -24.81
C GLU A 12 -3.94 21.89 -23.70
N ARG A 13 -2.96 22.08 -22.80
CA ARG A 13 -3.08 23.02 -21.68
C ARG A 13 -2.61 24.43 -21.98
N TYR A 14 -1.51 24.58 -22.73
CA TYR A 14 -0.82 25.86 -22.87
C TYR A 14 -0.80 26.39 -24.31
N ALA A 15 -1.37 25.67 -25.29
CA ALA A 15 -1.35 26.14 -26.68
C ALA A 15 -2.11 27.46 -26.83
N GLU A 16 -3.27 27.62 -26.20
CA GLU A 16 -4.06 28.85 -26.29
C GLU A 16 -3.33 30.04 -25.66
N GLU A 17 -2.80 29.88 -24.44
CA GLU A 17 -1.99 30.91 -23.77
C GLU A 17 -0.74 31.27 -24.58
N MET A 18 -0.04 30.28 -25.16
CA MET A 18 1.14 30.53 -26.00
C MET A 18 0.78 31.25 -27.30
N ILE A 19 -0.37 30.96 -27.90
CA ILE A 19 -0.85 31.67 -29.09
C ILE A 19 -1.15 33.12 -28.73
N GLN A 20 -1.85 33.35 -27.62
CA GLN A 20 -2.19 34.70 -27.15
C GLN A 20 -0.94 35.55 -26.88
N ILE A 21 0.08 35.00 -26.22
CA ILE A 21 1.36 35.70 -25.97
C ILE A 21 2.07 36.06 -27.29
N LEU A 22 1.96 35.21 -28.31
CA LEU A 22 2.56 35.45 -29.63
C LEU A 22 1.75 36.45 -30.48
N GLU A 23 0.46 36.61 -30.21
CA GLU A 23 -0.39 37.63 -30.83
C GLU A 23 -0.17 39.00 -30.19
N ASP A 24 0.00 39.06 -28.87
CA ASP A 24 0.18 40.30 -28.11
C ASP A 24 1.58 40.92 -28.28
N SER A 25 2.58 40.16 -28.75
CA SER A 25 3.96 40.63 -28.86
C SER A 25 4.66 40.09 -30.12
N PRO A 26 5.26 40.96 -30.95
CA PRO A 26 6.01 40.50 -32.13
C PRO A 26 7.17 39.58 -31.68
N PRO A 27 7.34 38.40 -32.30
CA PRO A 27 8.31 37.42 -31.86
C PRO A 27 9.74 37.94 -32.07
N THR A 28 10.49 38.07 -30.97
CA THR A 28 11.92 38.36 -31.03
C THR A 28 12.74 37.07 -31.05
N LEU A 29 14.02 37.15 -31.46
CA LEU A 29 14.94 36.02 -31.37
C LEU A 29 15.06 35.46 -29.94
N LEU A 30 14.99 36.33 -28.93
CA LEU A 30 14.97 35.93 -27.53
C LEU A 30 13.72 35.08 -27.20
N THR A 31 12.55 35.49 -27.69
CA THR A 31 11.29 34.76 -27.53
C THR A 31 11.37 33.36 -28.13
N LEU A 32 11.98 33.22 -29.30
CA LEU A 32 12.21 31.92 -29.94
C LEU A 32 13.15 31.03 -29.12
N CYS A 33 14.27 31.57 -28.62
CA CYS A 33 15.18 30.82 -27.73
C CYS A 33 14.47 30.34 -26.46
N ASN A 34 13.69 31.21 -25.81
CA ASN A 34 12.92 30.83 -24.63
C ASN A 34 11.90 29.73 -24.95
N LEU A 35 11.17 29.83 -26.06
CA LEU A 35 10.24 28.78 -26.51
C LEU A 35 10.93 27.42 -26.76
N PHE A 36 12.17 27.42 -27.24
CA PHE A 36 12.97 26.20 -27.42
C PHE A 36 13.42 25.61 -26.08
N ILE A 37 13.86 26.45 -25.13
CA ILE A 37 14.23 26.00 -23.78
C ILE A 37 13.00 25.40 -23.09
N SER A 38 11.86 26.09 -23.14
CA SER A 38 10.59 25.61 -22.59
C SER A 38 10.11 24.32 -23.25
N LEU A 39 10.40 24.11 -24.55
CA LEU A 39 10.08 22.86 -25.25
C LEU A 39 10.95 21.71 -24.74
N ILE A 40 12.25 21.94 -24.58
CA ILE A 40 13.18 20.95 -24.02
C ILE A 40 12.76 20.62 -22.58
N ASP A 41 12.43 21.63 -21.79
CA ASP A 41 11.94 21.47 -20.42
C ASP A 41 10.63 20.67 -20.37
N ALA A 42 9.66 20.98 -21.23
CA ALA A 42 8.40 20.23 -21.35
C ALA A 42 8.62 18.77 -21.78
N CYS A 43 9.61 18.53 -22.64
CA CYS A 43 10.01 17.18 -23.06
C CYS A 43 10.73 16.40 -21.95
N MET A 44 11.52 17.07 -21.11
CA MET A 44 12.16 16.45 -19.94
C MET A 44 11.16 16.24 -18.79
N HIS A 45 10.17 17.11 -18.65
CA HIS A 45 9.20 17.13 -17.57
C HIS A 45 7.77 16.81 -18.04
N GLN A 46 7.62 15.81 -18.92
CA GLN A 46 6.29 15.37 -19.40
C GLN A 46 5.34 15.00 -18.26
N ASN A 47 5.87 14.54 -17.13
CA ASN A 47 5.10 14.13 -15.96
C ASN A 47 4.46 15.31 -15.21
N LEU A 48 4.94 16.55 -15.37
CA LEU A 48 4.38 17.73 -14.70
C LEU A 48 3.00 18.12 -15.25
N VAL A 49 2.73 17.79 -16.52
CA VAL A 49 1.49 18.16 -17.22
C VAL A 49 0.56 16.98 -17.47
N GLN A 50 0.98 15.75 -17.13
CA GLN A 50 0.06 14.63 -16.99
C GLN A 50 -0.93 14.92 -15.85
N GLY A 51 -2.04 15.58 -16.24
CA GLY A 51 -3.11 16.22 -15.47
C GLY A 51 -3.24 15.92 -13.97
N ARG A 52 -3.71 16.94 -13.24
CA ARG A 52 -4.17 16.85 -11.83
C ARG A 52 -4.94 15.55 -11.51
N LYS A 53 -5.71 15.02 -12.46
CA LYS A 53 -6.43 13.74 -12.39
C LYS A 53 -5.50 12.52 -12.18
N PHE A 54 -4.36 12.42 -12.87
CA PHE A 54 -3.39 11.34 -12.69
C PHE A 54 -2.69 11.43 -11.33
N HIS A 55 -2.30 12.64 -10.92
CA HIS A 55 -1.70 12.86 -9.60
C HIS A 55 -2.65 12.46 -8.45
N ILE A 56 -3.93 12.83 -8.53
CA ILE A 56 -4.93 12.44 -7.52
C ILE A 56 -5.12 10.92 -7.51
N LEU A 57 -5.24 10.27 -8.67
CA LEU A 57 -5.36 8.80 -8.76
C LEU A 57 -4.12 8.08 -8.23
N GLN A 58 -2.92 8.61 -8.51
CA GLN A 58 -1.67 8.07 -7.98
C GLN A 58 -1.60 8.23 -6.46
N LYS A 59 -2.04 9.37 -5.92
CA LYS A 59 -2.16 9.58 -4.47
C LYS A 59 -3.16 8.60 -3.83
N MET A 60 -4.33 8.40 -4.42
CA MET A 60 -5.31 7.41 -3.95
C MET A 60 -4.73 5.99 -3.95
N ARG A 61 -3.99 5.62 -5.01
CA ARG A 61 -3.31 4.32 -5.09
C ARG A 61 -2.21 4.17 -4.05
N SER A 62 -1.38 5.20 -3.87
CA SER A 62 -0.32 5.22 -2.86
C SER A 62 -0.90 5.01 -1.46
N ASN A 63 -2.00 5.69 -1.13
CA ASN A 63 -2.69 5.51 0.14
C ASN A 63 -3.27 4.10 0.28
N GLY A 64 -3.87 3.55 -0.80
CA GLY A 64 -4.32 2.16 -0.82
C GLY A 64 -3.18 1.18 -0.53
N LEU A 65 -2.01 1.34 -1.16
CA LEU A 65 -0.84 0.52 -0.89
C LEU A 65 -0.40 0.61 0.56
N VAL A 66 -0.33 1.82 1.14
CA VAL A 66 0.02 1.99 2.57
C VAL A 66 -0.93 1.21 3.47
N ILE A 67 -2.23 1.20 3.19
CA ILE A 67 -3.22 0.41 3.95
C ILE A 67 -2.90 -1.09 3.85
N TYR A 68 -2.72 -1.62 2.63
CA TYR A 68 -2.42 -3.05 2.44
C TYR A 68 -1.06 -3.46 3.03
N SER A 69 -0.03 -2.62 2.90
CA SER A 69 1.28 -2.79 3.51
C SER A 69 1.19 -2.81 5.04
N ALA A 70 0.46 -1.86 5.62
CA ALA A 70 0.20 -1.83 7.07
C ALA A 70 -0.58 -3.06 7.54
N THR A 71 -1.54 -3.53 6.75
CA THR A 71 -2.30 -4.76 7.03
C THR A 71 -1.41 -5.99 7.01
N LEU A 72 -0.49 -6.09 6.06
CA LEU A 72 0.46 -7.21 5.96
C LEU A 72 1.41 -7.24 7.16
N LEU A 73 1.95 -6.08 7.56
CA LEU A 73 2.80 -5.95 8.75
C LEU A 73 2.04 -6.28 10.04
N PHE A 74 0.81 -5.77 10.16
CA PHE A 74 -0.09 -6.10 11.27
C PHE A 74 -0.36 -7.59 11.32
N PHE A 75 -0.69 -8.21 10.19
CA PHE A 75 -0.95 -9.64 10.09
C PHE A 75 0.28 -10.47 10.46
N ALA A 76 1.48 -10.06 10.04
CA ALA A 76 2.72 -10.73 10.41
C ALA A 76 2.96 -10.67 11.93
N ALA A 77 2.82 -9.49 12.53
CA ALA A 77 2.95 -9.33 13.98
C ALA A 77 1.88 -10.12 14.75
N TRP A 78 0.62 -10.02 14.32
CA TRP A 78 -0.51 -10.80 14.81
C TRP A 78 -0.22 -12.30 14.77
N PHE A 79 0.29 -12.80 13.65
CA PHE A 79 0.60 -14.20 13.45
C PHE A 79 1.68 -14.71 14.40
N VAL A 80 2.74 -13.91 14.63
CA VAL A 80 3.81 -14.24 15.59
C VAL A 80 3.27 -14.36 17.01
N VAL A 81 2.36 -13.46 17.43
CA VAL A 81 1.70 -13.53 18.73
C VAL A 81 0.85 -14.80 18.83
N GLN A 82 0.06 -15.12 17.80
CA GLN A 82 -0.80 -16.31 17.79
C GLN A 82 -0.01 -17.62 17.87
N LEU A 83 1.19 -17.69 17.31
CA LEU A 83 2.06 -18.87 17.42
C LEU A 83 2.49 -19.16 18.87
N HIS A 84 2.52 -18.16 19.74
CA HIS A 84 2.99 -18.30 21.12
C HIS A 84 1.88 -18.38 22.16
N VAL A 85 0.71 -17.81 21.89
CA VAL A 85 -0.43 -17.81 22.83
C VAL A 85 -1.06 -19.22 22.99
N HIS A 86 -0.65 -20.23 22.20
CA HIS A 86 -1.26 -21.56 22.25
C HIS A 86 -0.72 -22.45 23.37
N ALA A 87 -1.67 -22.95 24.17
CA ALA A 87 -1.47 -24.01 25.15
C ALA A 87 -0.98 -25.31 24.48
N PRO A 88 -0.16 -26.13 25.17
CA PRO A 88 0.48 -27.31 24.62
C PRO A 88 -0.46 -28.38 24.04
N ASP A 89 -1.76 -28.35 24.39
CA ASP A 89 -2.73 -29.38 24.03
C ASP A 89 -3.69 -29.01 22.89
N GLU A 90 -3.64 -27.79 22.32
CA GLU A 90 -4.54 -27.41 21.22
C GLU A 90 -3.86 -27.49 19.83
N PRO A 91 -4.55 -28.06 18.82
CA PRO A 91 -4.01 -28.16 17.47
C PRO A 91 -3.76 -26.78 16.87
N ARG A 92 -2.64 -26.65 16.14
CA ARG A 92 -2.20 -25.40 15.50
C ARG A 92 -3.33 -24.78 14.66
N ILE A 93 -3.77 -23.58 15.04
CA ILE A 93 -4.90 -22.81 14.48
C ILE A 93 -4.90 -22.78 12.95
N LEU A 94 -3.72 -22.76 12.32
CA LEU A 94 -3.56 -22.64 10.87
C LEU A 94 -4.15 -23.80 10.05
N LEU A 95 -4.28 -25.01 10.61
CA LEU A 95 -4.92 -26.13 9.91
C LEU A 95 -6.41 -26.29 10.25
N SER A 96 -6.88 -25.60 11.29
CA SER A 96 -8.23 -25.77 11.86
C SER A 96 -9.18 -24.63 11.51
N PHE A 97 -8.91 -23.89 10.43
CA PHE A 97 -9.70 -22.73 9.98
C PHE A 97 -11.17 -23.05 9.68
N LEU A 98 -11.49 -24.32 9.39
CA LEU A 98 -12.86 -24.80 9.11
C LEU A 98 -13.56 -25.45 10.32
N SER A 99 -12.83 -25.71 11.40
CA SER A 99 -13.38 -26.43 12.56
C SER A 99 -13.87 -25.45 13.60
N LEU A 100 -15.16 -25.08 13.57
CA LEU A 100 -15.76 -24.31 14.66
C LEU A 100 -15.89 -25.21 15.89
N SER A 101 -15.24 -24.83 16.99
CA SER A 101 -15.49 -25.46 18.29
C SER A 101 -16.62 -24.69 18.99
N PRO A 102 -17.81 -25.29 19.20
CA PRO A 102 -18.91 -24.66 19.91
C PRO A 102 -18.55 -24.56 21.40
N GLY A 103 -18.02 -23.41 21.82
CA GLY A 103 -17.66 -23.15 23.23
C GLY A 103 -16.59 -22.07 23.41
N HIS A 104 -15.72 -21.85 22.41
CA HIS A 104 -14.60 -20.92 22.51
C HIS A 104 -14.80 -19.69 21.62
N LEU A 105 -15.65 -18.76 22.06
CA LEU A 105 -15.97 -17.54 21.30
C LEU A 105 -14.73 -16.72 20.91
N LEU A 106 -13.77 -16.57 21.84
CA LEU A 106 -12.54 -15.81 21.60
C LEU A 106 -11.67 -16.47 20.50
N VAL A 107 -11.50 -17.79 20.56
CA VAL A 107 -10.72 -18.56 19.57
C VAL A 107 -11.36 -18.47 18.19
N ASN A 108 -12.70 -18.62 18.12
CA ASN A 108 -13.44 -18.48 16.86
C ASN A 108 -13.33 -17.06 16.30
N LEU A 109 -13.36 -16.03 17.15
CA LEU A 109 -13.21 -14.63 16.74
C LEU A 109 -11.80 -14.35 16.21
N VAL A 110 -10.76 -14.83 16.89
CA VAL A 110 -9.35 -14.77 16.45
C VAL A 110 -9.17 -15.43 15.07
N ARG A 111 -9.76 -16.61 14.86
CA ARG A 111 -9.76 -17.32 13.57
C ARG A 111 -10.46 -16.51 12.48
N PHE A 112 -11.63 -15.96 12.81
CA PHE A 112 -12.41 -15.16 11.87
C PHE A 112 -11.67 -13.88 11.45
N VAL A 113 -11.05 -13.16 12.39
CA VAL A 113 -10.22 -11.99 12.10
C VAL A 113 -9.05 -12.36 11.19
N THR A 114 -8.35 -13.46 11.49
CA THR A 114 -7.23 -13.96 10.67
C THR A 114 -7.68 -14.26 9.24
N GLY A 115 -8.79 -14.98 9.08
CA GLY A 115 -9.36 -15.31 7.77
C GLY A 115 -9.83 -14.08 7.00
N LEU A 116 -10.49 -13.13 7.66
CA LEU A 116 -10.92 -11.87 7.04
C LEU A 116 -9.75 -10.99 6.61
N LEU A 117 -8.69 -10.88 7.41
CA LEU A 117 -7.48 -10.14 7.05
C LEU A 117 -6.84 -10.73 5.79
N LEU A 118 -6.66 -12.05 5.74
CA LEU A 118 -6.13 -12.74 4.57
C LEU A 118 -7.04 -12.56 3.35
N LEU A 119 -8.35 -12.69 3.52
CA LEU A 119 -9.32 -12.53 2.43
C LEU A 119 -9.32 -11.10 1.88
N THR A 120 -9.33 -10.10 2.74
CA THR A 120 -9.31 -8.68 2.33
C THR A 120 -7.98 -8.30 1.69
N LEU A 121 -6.86 -8.81 2.21
CA LEU A 121 -5.54 -8.64 1.62
C LEU A 121 -5.46 -9.30 0.24
N ALA A 122 -5.99 -10.53 0.08
CA ALA A 122 -6.00 -11.24 -1.19
C ALA A 122 -6.92 -10.54 -2.20
N LEU A 123 -8.16 -10.20 -1.83
CA LEU A 123 -9.12 -9.57 -2.73
C LEU A 123 -8.73 -8.13 -3.09
N GLY A 124 -8.07 -7.40 -2.20
CA GLY A 124 -7.69 -6.00 -2.42
C GLY A 124 -6.28 -5.81 -2.96
N GLY A 125 -5.30 -6.49 -2.36
CA GLY A 125 -3.89 -6.37 -2.69
C GLY A 125 -3.49 -7.13 -3.96
N LEU A 126 -4.03 -8.35 -4.18
CA LEU A 126 -3.65 -9.16 -5.34
C LEU A 126 -4.06 -8.53 -6.67
N PRO A 127 -5.29 -8.02 -6.87
CA PRO A 127 -5.65 -7.35 -8.13
C PRO A 127 -4.84 -6.09 -8.38
N LEU A 128 -4.42 -5.39 -7.32
CA LEU A 128 -3.58 -4.19 -7.45
C LEU A 128 -2.18 -4.54 -7.94
N LEU A 129 -1.59 -5.62 -7.41
CA LEU A 129 -0.31 -6.14 -7.83
C LEU A 129 -0.37 -6.72 -9.25
N LEU A 130 -1.38 -7.54 -9.55
CA LEU A 130 -1.60 -8.12 -10.88
C LEU A 130 -1.79 -7.02 -11.93
N ALA A 131 -2.55 -5.97 -11.63
CA ALA A 131 -2.70 -4.83 -12.54
C ALA A 131 -1.37 -4.10 -12.77
N ALA A 132 -0.52 -4.00 -11.74
CA ALA A 132 0.80 -3.40 -11.86
C ALA A 132 1.73 -4.25 -12.76
N CYS A 133 1.80 -5.56 -12.50
CA CYS A 133 2.57 -6.50 -13.29
C CYS A 133 2.10 -6.55 -14.74
N TRP A 134 0.78 -6.67 -14.97
CA TRP A 134 0.19 -6.71 -16.30
C TRP A 134 0.57 -5.48 -17.11
N LYS A 135 0.49 -4.30 -16.50
CA LYS A 135 0.81 -3.05 -17.19
C LYS A 135 2.32 -2.84 -17.37
N ALA A 136 3.15 -3.35 -16.45
CA ALA A 136 4.60 -3.41 -16.65
C ALA A 136 4.97 -4.30 -17.86
N VAL A 137 4.31 -5.46 -18.01
CA VAL A 137 4.46 -6.34 -19.19
C VAL A 137 4.02 -5.63 -20.46
N GLN A 138 2.84 -5.01 -20.47
CA GLN A 138 2.33 -4.28 -21.64
C GLN A 138 3.27 -3.15 -22.08
N ASN A 139 3.84 -2.42 -21.12
CA ASN A 139 4.77 -1.32 -21.40
C ASN A 139 6.22 -1.80 -21.64
N ARG A 140 6.49 -3.12 -21.63
CA ARG A 140 7.83 -3.72 -21.71
C ARG A 140 8.83 -3.12 -20.70
N ASN A 141 8.34 -2.69 -19.54
CA ASN A 141 9.18 -2.13 -18.50
C ASN A 141 9.75 -3.27 -17.63
N GLY A 142 10.87 -3.84 -18.09
CA GLY A 142 11.53 -4.97 -17.43
C GLY A 142 11.95 -4.67 -15.99
N SER A 143 12.36 -3.44 -15.69
CA SER A 143 12.77 -3.03 -14.34
C SER A 143 11.62 -3.09 -13.34
N ALA A 144 10.43 -2.57 -13.71
CA ALA A 144 9.25 -2.65 -12.84
C ALA A 144 8.79 -4.10 -12.63
N LEU A 145 8.83 -4.92 -13.68
CA LEU A 145 8.50 -6.34 -13.59
C LEU A 145 9.48 -7.08 -12.66
N PHE A 146 10.78 -6.84 -12.82
CA PHE A 146 11.83 -7.44 -11.99
C PHE A 146 11.63 -7.09 -10.52
N LEU A 147 11.37 -5.81 -10.19
CA LEU A 147 11.14 -5.38 -8.81
C LEU A 147 9.87 -6.00 -8.20
N CYS A 148 8.79 -6.12 -8.98
CA CYS A 148 7.58 -6.83 -8.54
C CYS A 148 7.85 -8.31 -8.25
N LEU A 149 8.58 -9.00 -9.14
CA LEU A 149 8.93 -10.41 -8.96
C LEU A 149 9.87 -10.61 -7.78
N LEU A 150 10.87 -9.73 -7.63
CA LEU A 150 11.81 -9.74 -6.52
C LEU A 150 11.09 -9.56 -5.19
N GLY A 151 10.16 -8.60 -5.10
CA GLY A 151 9.34 -8.41 -3.91
C GLY A 151 8.42 -9.60 -3.58
N LEU A 152 8.04 -10.42 -4.57
CA LEU A 152 7.21 -11.60 -4.36
C LEU A 152 8.01 -12.84 -3.95
N VAL A 153 9.25 -12.95 -4.42
CA VAL A 153 10.17 -14.07 -4.11
C VAL A 153 10.93 -13.84 -2.80
N SER A 154 11.26 -12.60 -2.47
CA SER A 154 12.02 -12.24 -1.28
C SER A 154 11.44 -12.72 0.07
N PRO A 155 10.12 -12.76 0.34
CA PRO A 155 9.62 -13.33 1.60
C PRO A 155 9.88 -14.83 1.71
N ILE A 156 9.92 -15.55 0.58
CA ILE A 156 10.28 -16.97 0.55
C ILE A 156 11.76 -17.13 0.86
N VAL A 157 12.61 -16.29 0.26
CA VAL A 157 14.06 -16.30 0.49
C VAL A 157 14.38 -16.01 1.96
N THR A 158 13.75 -14.99 2.55
CA THR A 158 13.95 -14.64 3.96
C THR A 158 13.50 -15.76 4.89
N LEU A 159 12.37 -16.41 4.60
CA LEU A 159 11.89 -17.57 5.35
C LEU A 159 12.88 -18.76 5.25
N VAL A 160 13.34 -19.10 4.05
CA VAL A 160 14.33 -20.16 3.83
C VAL A 160 15.64 -19.85 4.58
N LEU A 161 16.07 -18.59 4.55
CA LEU A 161 17.28 -18.14 5.24
C LEU A 161 17.15 -18.29 6.76
N VAL A 162 16.02 -17.88 7.34
CA VAL A 162 15.72 -18.02 8.77
C VAL A 162 15.76 -19.49 9.21
N ILE A 163 15.21 -20.40 8.39
CA ILE A 163 15.22 -21.84 8.63
C ILE A 163 16.64 -22.40 8.51
N LEU A 164 17.37 -22.02 7.45
CA LEU A 164 18.70 -22.56 7.14
C LEU A 164 19.76 -22.16 8.17
N ILE A 165 19.71 -20.91 8.64
CA ILE A 165 20.66 -20.36 9.62
C ILE A 165 20.27 -20.74 11.07
N GLN A 166 19.10 -21.37 11.28
CA GLN A 166 18.58 -21.73 12.59
C GLN A 166 18.53 -20.51 13.54
N VAL A 167 18.01 -19.39 13.03
CA VAL A 167 17.90 -18.14 13.81
C VAL A 167 17.10 -18.42 15.09
N PRO A 168 17.57 -17.94 16.27
CA PRO A 168 16.85 -18.15 17.52
C PRO A 168 15.40 -17.69 17.41
N LEU A 169 14.47 -18.47 17.98
CA LEU A 169 13.03 -18.19 17.90
C LEU A 169 12.67 -16.78 18.39
N LEU A 170 13.46 -16.24 19.34
CA LEU A 170 13.31 -14.88 19.85
C LEU A 170 13.58 -13.80 18.78
N VAL A 171 14.55 -14.03 17.88
CA VAL A 171 15.03 -13.07 16.89
C VAL A 171 14.37 -13.26 15.52
N ALA A 172 13.98 -14.50 15.20
CA ALA A 172 13.31 -14.88 13.96
C ALA A 172 12.15 -13.94 13.53
N PRO A 173 11.20 -13.53 14.41
CA PRO A 173 10.09 -12.68 13.98
C PRO A 173 10.54 -11.30 13.50
N PHE A 174 11.58 -10.73 14.11
CA PHE A 174 12.12 -9.43 13.69
C PHE A 174 12.83 -9.52 12.35
N VAL A 175 13.53 -10.62 12.07
CA VAL A 175 14.16 -10.87 10.76
C VAL A 175 13.10 -11.03 9.68
N ILE A 176 12.03 -11.77 9.94
CA ILE A 176 10.90 -11.93 9.02
C ILE A 176 10.23 -10.58 8.76
N LEU A 177 9.99 -9.78 9.80
CA LEU A 177 9.38 -8.45 9.66
C LEU A 177 10.27 -7.49 8.88
N ALA A 178 11.58 -7.53 9.08
CA ALA A 178 12.54 -6.72 8.33
C ALA A 178 12.56 -7.13 6.84
N GLY A 179 12.56 -8.43 6.56
CA GLY A 179 12.40 -8.95 5.19
C GLY A 179 11.13 -8.44 4.53
N LEU A 180 10.00 -8.58 5.23
CA LEU A 180 8.71 -8.10 4.76
C LEU A 180 8.68 -6.59 4.47
N LEU A 181 9.37 -5.78 5.29
CA LEU A 181 9.48 -4.33 5.04
C LEU A 181 10.25 -4.02 3.75
N VAL A 182 11.32 -4.76 3.47
CA VAL A 182 12.08 -4.65 2.21
C VAL A 182 11.18 -5.03 1.03
N ASP A 183 10.44 -6.14 1.14
CA ASP A 183 9.52 -6.63 0.10
C ASP A 183 8.44 -5.60 -0.23
N LEU A 184 7.84 -5.03 0.82
CA LEU A 184 6.84 -3.98 0.70
C LEU A 184 7.42 -2.74 0.04
N ALA A 185 8.66 -2.35 0.37
CA ALA A 185 9.32 -1.21 -0.26
C ALA A 185 9.57 -1.46 -1.76
N LEU A 186 10.01 -2.65 -2.14
CA LEU A 186 10.23 -3.04 -3.54
C LEU A 186 8.92 -3.04 -4.33
N ILE A 187 7.86 -3.65 -3.77
CA ILE A 187 6.52 -3.66 -4.37
C ILE A 187 6.00 -2.23 -4.50
N PHE A 188 6.10 -1.43 -3.45
CA PHE A 188 5.61 -0.06 -3.45
C PHE A 188 6.29 0.77 -4.55
N PHE A 189 7.63 0.68 -4.65
CA PHE A 189 8.39 1.34 -5.69
C PHE A 189 7.98 0.87 -7.08
N ALA A 190 7.87 -0.44 -7.31
CA ALA A 190 7.46 -1.00 -8.61
C ALA A 190 6.06 -0.54 -9.01
N VAL A 191 5.11 -0.54 -8.07
CA VAL A 191 3.72 -0.16 -8.29
C VAL A 191 3.59 1.35 -8.57
N GLN A 192 4.42 2.20 -7.95
CA GLN A 192 4.43 3.65 -8.20
C GLN A 192 4.91 4.03 -9.62
N HIS A 193 5.76 3.23 -10.24
CA HIS A 193 6.28 3.48 -11.60
C HIS A 193 5.29 3.10 -12.71
N VAL A 194 4.15 2.50 -12.36
CA VAL A 194 3.15 2.04 -13.31
C VAL A 194 1.94 2.98 -13.29
N ALA A 195 1.45 3.41 -14.45
CA ALA A 195 0.30 4.32 -14.50
C ALA A 195 -0.98 3.67 -13.89
N PRO A 196 -1.70 4.36 -12.98
CA PRO A 196 -2.81 3.79 -12.22
C PRO A 196 -4.02 3.41 -13.10
N SER A 197 -4.82 2.44 -12.65
CA SER A 197 -6.10 2.07 -13.26
C SER A 197 -7.24 2.49 -12.35
N ARG A 198 -8.13 3.37 -12.83
CA ARG A 198 -9.24 3.94 -12.05
C ARG A 198 -10.15 2.87 -11.44
N ARG A 199 -10.52 1.84 -12.22
CA ARG A 199 -11.44 0.77 -11.77
C ARG A 199 -10.84 -0.04 -10.62
N VAL A 200 -9.58 -0.47 -10.78
CA VAL A 200 -8.87 -1.27 -9.77
C VAL A 200 -8.61 -0.47 -8.50
N THR A 201 -8.14 0.78 -8.63
CA THR A 201 -7.91 1.65 -7.47
C THR A 201 -9.20 1.94 -6.70
N SER A 202 -10.33 2.15 -7.39
CA SER A 202 -11.62 2.34 -6.74
C SER A 202 -12.06 1.09 -5.97
N TYR A 203 -12.02 -0.09 -6.60
CA TYR A 203 -12.37 -1.35 -5.94
C TYR A 203 -11.50 -1.62 -4.70
N ALA A 204 -10.18 -1.47 -4.85
CA ALA A 204 -9.23 -1.66 -3.77
C ALA A 204 -9.48 -0.67 -2.61
N LEU A 205 -9.90 0.57 -2.87
CA LEU A 205 -10.18 1.54 -1.81
C LEU A 205 -11.47 1.19 -1.04
N HIS A 206 -12.49 0.64 -1.70
CA HIS A 206 -13.71 0.20 -1.01
C HIS A 206 -13.44 -0.98 -0.07
N LEU A 207 -12.66 -1.96 -0.52
CA LEU A 207 -12.18 -3.06 0.33
C LEU A 207 -11.32 -2.56 1.49
N ALA A 208 -10.47 -1.56 1.25
CA ALA A 208 -9.60 -0.97 2.26
C ALA A 208 -10.37 -0.28 3.41
N LEU A 209 -11.65 0.05 3.25
CA LEU A 209 -12.47 0.60 4.34
C LEU A 209 -12.77 -0.43 5.43
N LEU A 210 -12.87 -1.71 5.07
CA LEU A 210 -13.12 -2.79 6.04
C LEU A 210 -11.87 -3.12 6.87
N ILE A 211 -10.68 -2.88 6.32
CA ILE A 211 -9.41 -3.29 6.92
C ILE A 211 -9.20 -2.71 8.33
N PRO A 212 -9.29 -1.39 8.57
CA PRO A 212 -9.06 -0.85 9.92
C PRO A 212 -10.08 -1.38 10.94
N LEU A 213 -11.33 -1.62 10.53
CA LEU A 213 -12.34 -2.21 11.40
C LEU A 213 -11.91 -3.62 11.84
N ILE A 214 -11.44 -4.45 10.89
CA ILE A 214 -10.96 -5.80 11.18
C ILE A 214 -9.71 -5.75 12.07
N MET A 215 -8.76 -4.83 11.80
CA MET A 215 -7.56 -4.63 12.63
C MET A 215 -7.92 -4.21 14.06
N LEU A 216 -8.92 -3.34 14.22
CA LEU A 216 -9.41 -2.91 15.54
C LEU A 216 -10.01 -4.07 16.33
N ILE A 217 -10.85 -4.89 15.68
CA ILE A 217 -11.39 -6.11 16.29
C ILE A 217 -10.24 -7.04 16.69
N GLY A 218 -9.23 -7.21 15.82
CA GLY A 218 -8.00 -7.92 16.13
C GLY A 218 -7.35 -7.40 17.42
N LEU A 219 -6.94 -6.13 17.45
CA LEU A 219 -6.31 -5.52 18.63
C LEU A 219 -7.14 -5.71 19.90
N ALA A 220 -8.45 -5.49 19.83
CA ALA A 220 -9.35 -5.66 20.96
C ALA A 220 -9.38 -7.10 21.49
N THR A 221 -9.29 -8.09 20.60
CA THR A 221 -9.27 -9.52 20.98
C THR A 221 -7.95 -9.99 21.56
N LEU A 222 -6.83 -9.38 21.18
CA LEU A 222 -5.52 -9.70 21.75
C LEU A 222 -5.28 -9.03 23.10
N LEU A 223 -5.88 -7.88 23.34
CA LEU A 223 -5.71 -7.16 24.60
C LEU A 223 -5.91 -8.05 25.85
N PRO A 224 -7.02 -8.81 26.00
CA PRO A 224 -7.21 -9.68 27.15
C PRO A 224 -6.24 -10.88 27.20
N ALA A 225 -5.68 -11.29 26.05
CA ALA A 225 -4.71 -12.39 25.99
C ALA A 225 -3.31 -11.94 26.44
N ILE A 226 -2.91 -10.70 26.14
CA ILE A 226 -1.58 -10.18 26.45
C ILE A 226 -1.56 -9.52 27.85
N LEU A 227 -2.67 -8.94 28.32
CA LEU A 227 -2.68 -8.22 29.61
C LEU A 227 -2.11 -9.03 30.80
N PRO A 228 -2.44 -10.34 30.97
CA PRO A 228 -1.90 -11.12 32.06
C PRO A 228 -0.38 -11.29 32.01
N SER A 229 0.22 -11.31 30.81
CA SER A 229 1.67 -11.55 30.67
C SER A 229 2.51 -10.38 31.21
N PHE A 230 1.95 -9.17 31.23
CA PHE A 230 2.58 -8.00 31.84
C PHE A 230 2.44 -7.96 33.38
N SER A 231 1.45 -8.64 33.95
CA SER A 231 1.19 -8.62 35.39
C SER A 231 1.92 -9.72 36.17
N ASP A 232 2.35 -10.78 35.51
CA ASP A 232 3.00 -11.92 36.16
C ASP A 232 4.51 -11.67 36.33
N PRO A 233 5.02 -11.52 37.56
CA PRO A 233 6.45 -11.31 37.83
C PRO A 233 7.32 -12.54 37.51
N GLY A 234 6.72 -13.71 37.27
CA GLY A 234 7.44 -14.93 36.89
C GLY A 234 7.84 -14.98 35.40
N ASN A 235 7.33 -14.08 34.56
CA ASN A 235 7.61 -14.11 33.13
C ASN A 235 9.01 -13.59 32.80
N ASP A 236 9.64 -14.23 31.81
CA ASP A 236 10.93 -13.77 31.26
C ASP A 236 10.78 -12.32 30.74
N PRO A 237 11.60 -11.35 31.21
CA PRO A 237 11.52 -9.97 30.75
C PRO A 237 11.68 -9.84 29.23
N PHE A 238 12.44 -10.74 28.58
CA PHE A 238 12.59 -10.73 27.12
C PHE A 238 11.28 -11.10 26.41
N TYR A 239 10.51 -12.02 26.98
CA TYR A 239 9.19 -12.38 26.45
C TYR A 239 8.23 -11.20 26.53
N VAL A 240 8.15 -10.55 27.70
CA VAL A 240 7.29 -9.38 27.93
C VAL A 240 7.67 -8.23 26.99
N MET A 241 8.97 -7.96 26.83
CA MET A 241 9.46 -6.94 25.89
C MET A 241 9.10 -7.27 24.45
N ARG A 242 9.21 -8.53 24.03
CA ARG A 242 8.86 -8.99 22.68
C ARG A 242 7.36 -8.81 22.42
N GLU A 243 6.49 -9.33 23.28
CA GLU A 243 5.03 -9.20 23.11
C GLU A 243 4.60 -7.72 23.11
N GLY A 244 5.16 -6.90 24.00
CA GLY A 244 4.95 -5.46 24.02
C GLY A 244 5.38 -4.78 22.71
N SER A 245 6.53 -5.15 22.15
CA SER A 245 7.01 -4.60 20.88
C SER A 245 6.11 -4.98 19.70
N LEU A 246 5.63 -6.23 19.63
CA LEU A 246 4.71 -6.69 18.59
C LEU A 246 3.37 -5.95 18.69
N PHE A 247 2.84 -5.79 19.91
CA PHE A 247 1.62 -5.03 20.14
C PHE A 247 1.76 -3.56 19.72
N LEU A 248 2.91 -2.93 20.00
CA LEU A 248 3.21 -1.57 19.53
C LEU A 248 3.28 -1.48 18.00
N ILE A 249 3.90 -2.46 17.33
CA ILE A 249 3.94 -2.54 15.86
C ILE A 249 2.52 -2.65 15.29
N MET A 250 1.66 -3.45 15.90
CA MET A 250 0.26 -3.60 15.50
C MET A 250 -0.55 -2.31 15.72
N GLY A 251 -0.34 -1.61 16.83
CA GLY A 251 -0.94 -0.30 17.07
C GLY A 251 -0.49 0.75 16.06
N ALA A 252 0.82 0.82 15.77
CA ALA A 252 1.39 1.76 14.82
C ALA A 252 0.88 1.50 13.39
N THR A 253 0.85 0.24 12.95
CA THR A 253 0.31 -0.14 11.62
C THR A 253 -1.18 0.17 11.51
N PHE A 254 -1.97 -0.04 12.56
CA PHE A 254 -3.38 0.37 12.60
C PHE A 254 -3.56 1.88 12.44
N VAL A 255 -2.79 2.70 13.17
CA VAL A 255 -2.83 4.17 13.04
C VAL A 255 -2.42 4.60 11.64
N CYS A 256 -1.35 4.02 11.07
CA CYS A 256 -0.92 4.27 9.70
C CYS A 256 -2.03 3.97 8.68
N ALA A 257 -2.75 2.85 8.85
CA ALA A 257 -3.87 2.48 7.99
C ALA A 257 -5.02 3.50 8.08
N LEU A 258 -5.36 3.99 9.28
CA LEU A 258 -6.38 5.03 9.47
C LEU A 258 -5.97 6.36 8.83
N VAL A 259 -4.73 6.80 9.02
CA VAL A 259 -4.22 8.04 8.41
C VAL A 259 -4.24 7.94 6.89
N ALA A 260 -3.76 6.82 6.32
CA ALA A 260 -3.78 6.58 4.89
C ALA A 260 -5.21 6.54 4.33
N LEU A 261 -6.16 5.92 5.05
CA LEU A 261 -7.57 5.88 4.67
C LEU A 261 -8.18 7.29 4.64
N LYS A 262 -7.95 8.10 5.69
CA LYS A 262 -8.40 9.50 5.75
C LYS A 262 -7.86 10.31 4.57
N GLN A 263 -6.57 10.19 4.28
CA GLN A 263 -5.94 10.88 3.15
C GLN A 263 -6.49 10.39 1.81
N GLY A 264 -6.82 9.10 1.68
CA GLY A 264 -7.45 8.51 0.50
C GLY A 264 -8.84 9.09 0.22
N PHE A 265 -9.66 9.27 1.26
CA PHE A 265 -10.98 9.90 1.14
C PHE A 265 -10.90 11.39 0.81
N GLN A 266 -10.00 12.13 1.44
CA GLN A 266 -9.76 13.54 1.09
C GLN A 266 -9.35 13.70 -0.37
N ALA A 267 -8.47 12.83 -0.88
CA ALA A 267 -8.10 12.83 -2.29
C ALA A 267 -9.29 12.53 -3.21
N ARG A 268 -10.17 11.60 -2.83
CA ARG A 268 -11.40 11.29 -3.58
C ARG A 268 -12.35 12.50 -3.66
N GLN A 269 -12.60 13.17 -2.53
CA GLN A 269 -13.48 14.35 -2.49
C GLN A 269 -12.97 15.45 -3.44
N THR A 270 -11.66 15.69 -3.48
CA THR A 270 -11.07 16.68 -4.41
C THR A 270 -11.23 16.32 -5.89
N LEU A 271 -11.46 15.04 -6.22
CA LEU A 271 -11.71 14.58 -7.59
C LEU A 271 -13.15 14.85 -8.04
N GLU A 272 -14.12 14.84 -7.12
CA GLU A 272 -15.55 14.93 -7.42
C GLU A 272 -16.02 16.39 -7.64
N PHE A 273 -15.41 17.37 -6.96
CA PHE A 273 -15.72 18.81 -7.12
C PHE A 273 -15.70 19.36 -8.57
N PRO A 274 -14.64 19.14 -9.39
CA PRO A 274 -14.58 19.73 -10.73
C PRO A 274 -15.59 19.11 -11.71
N LEU A 275 -16.00 17.86 -11.51
CA LEU A 275 -17.00 17.22 -12.39
C LEU A 275 -18.39 17.83 -12.23
N GLN A 276 -18.73 18.30 -11.03
CA GLN A 276 -20.02 18.97 -10.80
C GLN A 276 -20.07 20.36 -11.44
N GLN A 277 -18.95 21.09 -11.51
CA GLN A 277 -18.91 22.40 -12.18
C GLN A 277 -19.08 22.30 -13.69
N GLU A 278 -18.45 21.32 -14.35
CA GLU A 278 -18.61 21.11 -15.80
C GLU A 278 -20.04 20.72 -16.20
N THR A 279 -20.80 20.07 -15.30
CA THR A 279 -22.19 19.64 -15.59
C THR A 279 -23.21 20.76 -15.45
N ILE A 280 -22.88 21.85 -14.74
CA ILE A 280 -23.79 22.99 -14.54
C ILE A 280 -23.63 24.04 -15.66
N THR A 281 -22.52 23.99 -16.40
CA THR A 281 -22.19 24.93 -17.48
C THR A 281 -22.54 24.45 -18.89
N MET A 282 -23.16 23.26 -19.01
CA MET A 282 -23.69 22.72 -20.28
C MET A 282 -25.22 22.67 -20.24
#